data_AF-A0A964LD83-F1
#
_entry.id   AF-A0A964LD83-F1
#
_cell.length_a   1.000
_cell.length_b   1.000
_cell.length_c   1.000
_cell.angle_alpha   90.00
_cell.angle_beta   90.00
_cell.angle_gamma   90.00
#
_symmetry.space_group_name_H-M   'P 1'
#
loop_
_entity.id
_entity.type
_entity.pdbx_description
1 polymer ?
#
loop_
_entity_poly.entity_id
_entity_poly.type
_entity_poly.pdbx_seq_one_letter_code
_entity_poly.pdbx_strand_id
1 'polypeptide(L)'
;MNKNTFQKYLPHITAGLTLLFFCYCMAPRSDRGDDFNFGKFGQLLVIDGGRPKPIDTVARMNLMVIMHRQQFYDVDKSKTYPATKWMLDCLTTPLPNDRVFSAIFAEGARKGVAFEHKVFRIENDEVMKLVGVERRDGMRYSVVEIAPGWGALQDYARQVFGDDDMNIPGKKPKDFTLMDTKVVELWQHLNLYMKMSAHAAPLIVPNPDGSDQWQPFRDAVLGLGPDLDALPDTEEARAYTFYVELLRHYEQSEKSEFNKLLDKRLAYLHAQEPDKMFKVRVEIFFNEFEPFYRCLWLYALLAVIACASWLVPTWTRPIQNACFAAMGVAFVFHIFGLVLRMYLQDRMFVFVTNLYSSAVFIGLGCVLMCMIAELFYKNGIAIVVGSVTGFCTLIIAHMLSLSGDTMEMMQAVLDTNFWLATHVTCITLGYTTTFVAGFMGIAYIFLGIFTNMLRKDGSAELTRMTYGVLCAGMFLSFVGTVLGGLWADYSWGRFWGWDPKENGALLIVIWIALILHARWGGMVKHRGIAVLSVLGIIITSWSWFGTNFLGVGLHSYGFAQGKMMILVLCDLGFLSIALLGACLPLEYWTSFGPPAPPSNDQPLKPTIGVRPKSAGA
;
A
#
# COMPACT_ATOMS: atom_id res chain seq x y z
N MET A 1 36.35 16.31 16.03
CA MET A 1 36.01 16.86 14.69
C MET A 1 35.56 18.30 14.85
N ASN A 2 36.09 19.26 14.09
CA ASN A 2 35.62 20.65 14.12
C ASN A 2 34.14 20.71 13.66
N LYS A 3 33.31 21.58 14.25
CA LYS A 3 31.87 21.71 13.98
C LYS A 3 31.56 21.87 12.48
N ASN A 4 32.37 22.65 11.78
CA ASN A 4 32.25 22.86 10.33
C ASN A 4 32.57 21.59 9.51
N THR A 5 33.53 20.78 9.98
CA THR A 5 33.86 19.50 9.36
C THR A 5 32.71 18.51 9.53
N PHE A 6 32.10 18.43 10.71
CA PHE A 6 30.96 17.54 10.95
C PHE A 6 29.74 17.89 10.11
N GLN A 7 29.36 19.17 10.05
CA GLN A 7 28.24 19.62 9.23
C GLN A 7 28.42 19.31 7.74
N LYS A 8 29.66 19.34 7.24
CA LYS A 8 29.99 18.98 5.85
C LYS A 8 29.79 17.49 5.55
N TYR A 9 30.18 16.61 6.48
CA TYR A 9 30.07 15.15 6.28
C TYR A 9 28.72 14.56 6.71
N LEU A 10 27.90 15.32 7.44
CA LEU A 10 26.59 14.86 7.93
C LEU A 10 25.70 14.22 6.85
N PRO A 11 25.58 14.74 5.62
CA PRO A 11 24.78 14.10 4.58
C PRO A 11 25.31 12.73 4.15
N HIS A 12 26.64 12.59 4.03
CA HIS A 12 27.26 11.31 3.67
C HIS A 12 27.12 10.27 4.78
N ILE A 13 27.31 10.68 6.04
CA ILE A 13 27.09 9.82 7.21
C ILE A 13 25.63 9.35 7.24
N THR A 14 24.69 10.27 7.03
CA THR A 14 23.26 9.96 7.06
C THR A 14 22.85 9.03 5.93
N ALA A 15 23.36 9.25 4.71
CA ALA A 15 23.15 8.33 3.59
C ALA A 15 23.73 6.94 3.89
N GLY A 16 24.94 6.85 4.44
CA GLY A 16 25.56 5.59 4.85
C GLY A 16 24.75 4.86 5.92
N LEU A 17 24.27 5.56 6.95
CA LEU A 17 23.41 4.98 7.99
C LEU A 17 22.06 4.52 7.42
N THR A 18 21.48 5.29 6.51
CA THR A 18 20.22 4.93 5.85
C THR A 18 20.40 3.67 4.98
N LEU A 19 21.51 3.59 4.25
CA LEU A 19 21.86 2.41 3.47
C LEU A 19 22.07 1.19 4.37
N LEU A 20 22.83 1.33 5.45
CA LEU A 20 23.04 0.27 6.44
C LEU A 20 21.72 -0.21 7.06
N PHE A 21 20.79 0.71 7.33
CA PHE A 21 19.44 0.37 7.79
C PHE A 21 18.71 -0.53 6.77
N PHE A 22 18.71 -0.17 5.49
CA PHE A 22 18.09 -1.01 4.47
C PHE A 22 18.80 -2.36 4.32
N CYS A 23 20.14 -2.39 4.30
CA CYS A 23 20.91 -3.64 4.26
C CYS A 23 20.60 -4.55 5.45
N TYR A 24 20.42 -3.99 6.64
CA TYR A 24 19.99 -4.73 7.83
C TYR A 24 18.56 -5.30 7.65
N CYS A 25 17.63 -4.52 7.10
CA CYS A 25 16.27 -4.99 6.82
C CYS A 25 16.19 -6.04 5.71
N MET A 26 17.19 -6.13 4.84
CA MET A 26 17.29 -7.14 3.78
C MET A 26 17.86 -8.49 4.28
N ALA A 27 18.35 -8.56 5.51
CA ALA A 27 18.91 -9.79 6.05
C ALA A 27 17.80 -10.86 6.19
N PRO A 28 18.03 -12.09 5.67
CA PRO A 28 17.03 -13.15 5.72
C PRO A 28 16.73 -13.56 7.15
N ARG A 29 15.48 -13.88 7.44
CA ARG A 29 15.08 -14.41 8.75
C ARG A 29 15.27 -15.93 8.76
N SER A 30 16.07 -16.46 9.69
CA SER A 30 16.21 -17.89 9.87
C SER A 30 15.23 -18.44 10.90
N ASP A 31 14.66 -19.60 10.61
CA ASP A 31 13.95 -20.39 11.61
C ASP A 31 14.94 -20.97 12.63
N ARG A 32 14.42 -21.33 13.82
CA ARG A 32 15.21 -22.05 14.82
C ARG A 32 15.48 -23.48 14.32
N GLY A 33 16.73 -23.92 14.41
CA GLY A 33 17.17 -25.22 13.89
C GLY A 33 16.47 -26.45 14.50
N ASP A 34 15.95 -26.33 15.72
CA ASP A 34 15.33 -27.45 16.47
C ASP A 34 13.79 -27.49 16.33
N ASP A 35 13.21 -26.67 15.46
CA ASP A 35 11.76 -26.59 15.24
C ASP A 35 11.38 -26.99 13.81
N PHE A 36 10.08 -27.02 13.52
CA PHE A 36 9.61 -27.11 12.13
C PHE A 36 10.17 -25.96 11.29
N ASN A 37 10.63 -26.25 10.08
CA ASN A 37 11.17 -25.25 9.17
C ASN A 37 10.05 -24.62 8.33
N PHE A 38 9.38 -23.62 8.92
CA PHE A 38 8.28 -22.89 8.31
C PHE A 38 8.70 -22.06 7.09
N GLY A 39 9.95 -21.63 7.03
CA GLY A 39 10.55 -20.90 5.91
C GLY A 39 10.80 -21.79 4.69
N LYS A 40 11.24 -23.03 4.88
CA LYS A 40 11.31 -24.05 3.82
C LYS A 40 9.93 -24.45 3.34
N PHE A 41 8.98 -24.65 4.26
CA PHE A 41 7.57 -24.84 3.87
C PHE A 41 7.08 -23.66 3.00
N GLY A 42 7.39 -22.43 3.41
CA GLY A 42 7.10 -21.20 2.68
C GLY A 42 7.61 -21.15 1.23
N GLN A 43 8.64 -21.91 0.88
CA GLN A 43 9.22 -22.01 -0.46
C GLN A 43 8.48 -22.96 -1.41
N LEU A 44 7.51 -23.74 -0.92
CA LEU A 44 6.72 -24.59 -1.80
C LEU A 44 5.94 -23.74 -2.79
N LEU A 45 6.07 -24.09 -4.08
CA LEU A 45 5.38 -23.43 -5.17
C LEU A 45 3.90 -23.85 -5.18
N VAL A 46 3.00 -22.89 -5.35
CA VAL A 46 1.55 -23.10 -5.48
C VAL A 46 0.99 -22.17 -6.55
N ILE A 47 -0.21 -22.46 -7.05
CA ILE A 47 -0.96 -21.55 -7.93
C ILE A 47 -2.14 -20.96 -7.15
N ASP A 48 -2.19 -19.63 -7.15
CA ASP A 48 -3.24 -18.87 -6.46
C ASP A 48 -3.53 -17.58 -7.26
N GLY A 49 -4.81 -17.24 -7.44
CA GLY A 49 -5.22 -16.11 -8.27
C GLY A 49 -4.71 -16.19 -9.73
N GLY A 50 -4.49 -17.40 -10.24
CA GLY A 50 -4.00 -17.65 -11.61
C GLY A 50 -2.51 -17.43 -11.83
N ARG A 51 -1.70 -17.23 -10.77
CA ARG A 51 -0.24 -17.03 -10.86
C ARG A 51 0.52 -18.02 -9.96
N PRO A 52 1.65 -18.60 -10.43
CA PRO A 52 2.56 -19.35 -9.58
C PRO A 52 3.24 -18.42 -8.56
N LYS A 53 3.20 -18.78 -7.28
CA LYS A 53 3.77 -18.02 -6.16
C LYS A 53 4.15 -18.94 -4.98
N PRO A 54 5.01 -18.51 -4.05
CA PRO A 54 5.30 -19.30 -2.85
C PRO A 54 4.09 -19.37 -1.91
N ILE A 55 3.96 -20.48 -1.19
CA ILE A 55 2.94 -20.63 -0.13
C ILE A 55 3.13 -19.60 0.98
N ASP A 56 4.34 -19.07 1.18
CA ASP A 56 4.60 -17.91 2.07
C ASP A 56 3.73 -16.70 1.69
N THR A 57 3.65 -16.34 0.40
CA THR A 57 2.80 -15.24 -0.07
C THR A 57 1.34 -15.51 0.24
N VAL A 58 0.84 -16.71 -0.11
CA VAL A 58 -0.57 -17.09 0.11
C VAL A 58 -0.90 -17.01 1.61
N ALA A 59 -0.04 -17.57 2.46
CA ALA A 59 -0.23 -17.55 3.90
C ALA A 59 -0.24 -16.12 4.46
N ARG A 60 0.71 -15.27 4.07
CA ARG A 60 0.78 -13.88 4.52
C ARG A 60 -0.41 -13.05 4.06
N MET A 61 -0.84 -13.20 2.82
CA MET A 61 -1.96 -12.43 2.27
C MET A 61 -3.27 -12.83 2.96
N ASN A 62 -3.56 -14.13 3.06
CA ASN A 62 -4.79 -14.59 3.71
C ASN A 62 -4.82 -14.23 5.20
N LEU A 63 -3.71 -14.37 5.92
CA LEU A 63 -3.65 -13.95 7.32
C LEU A 63 -3.77 -12.43 7.46
N MET A 64 -3.21 -11.66 6.52
CA MET A 64 -3.32 -10.20 6.52
C MET A 64 -4.75 -9.72 6.26
N VAL A 65 -5.49 -10.37 5.37
CA VAL A 65 -6.94 -10.12 5.17
C VAL A 65 -7.73 -10.41 6.45
N ILE A 66 -7.49 -11.56 7.09
CA ILE A 66 -8.28 -11.99 8.26
C ILE A 66 -7.90 -11.21 9.54
N MET A 67 -6.61 -10.95 9.76
CA MET A 67 -6.05 -10.46 11.04
C MET A 67 -5.49 -9.02 10.99
N HIS A 68 -5.32 -8.45 9.80
CA HIS A 68 -4.53 -7.24 9.52
C HIS A 68 -3.06 -7.37 9.96
N ARG A 69 -2.53 -8.59 9.99
CA ARG A 69 -1.14 -8.91 10.36
C ARG A 69 -0.65 -10.11 9.54
N GLN A 70 0.65 -10.15 9.27
CA GLN A 70 1.29 -11.29 8.59
C GLN A 70 1.91 -12.30 9.59
N GLN A 71 1.59 -12.17 10.87
CA GLN A 71 2.05 -13.02 11.96
C GLN A 71 0.96 -13.10 13.03
N PHE A 72 0.86 -14.24 13.73
CA PHE A 72 -0.15 -14.45 14.77
C PHE A 72 0.48 -14.81 16.12
N TYR A 73 -0.31 -14.65 17.20
CA TYR A 73 0.08 -15.03 18.55
C TYR A 73 -0.60 -16.33 18.94
N ASP A 74 0.14 -17.19 19.62
CA ASP A 74 -0.40 -18.43 20.17
C ASP A 74 -1.36 -18.16 21.34
N VAL A 75 -2.22 -19.14 21.62
CA VAL A 75 -3.22 -19.13 22.71
C VAL A 75 -2.54 -18.98 24.08
N ASP A 76 -1.31 -19.48 24.23
CA ASP A 76 -0.50 -19.43 25.46
C ASP A 76 0.40 -18.18 25.61
N LYS A 77 0.09 -17.10 24.86
CA LYS A 77 0.59 -15.71 25.04
C LYS A 77 2.06 -15.54 25.47
N SER A 78 2.96 -15.53 24.50
CA SER A 78 4.24 -14.76 24.54
C SER A 78 5.05 -14.89 23.24
N LYS A 79 4.76 -15.88 22.39
CA LYS A 79 5.51 -16.18 21.17
C LYS A 79 4.70 -15.82 19.92
N THR A 80 5.37 -15.15 18.98
CA THR A 80 4.83 -14.82 17.66
C THR A 80 5.25 -15.90 16.67
N TYR A 81 4.33 -16.31 15.80
CA TYR A 81 4.58 -17.32 14.77
C TYR A 81 4.36 -16.75 13.36
N PRO A 82 5.07 -17.27 12.34
CA PRO A 82 4.92 -16.85 10.95
C PRO A 82 3.57 -17.32 10.38
N ALA A 83 3.09 -16.63 9.33
CA ALA A 83 1.86 -17.00 8.64
C ALA A 83 1.89 -18.43 8.06
N THR A 84 3.06 -18.92 7.67
CA THR A 84 3.26 -20.29 7.17
C THR A 84 2.94 -21.36 8.22
N LYS A 85 3.18 -21.10 9.51
CA LYS A 85 2.71 -21.97 10.59
C LYS A 85 1.18 -21.96 10.68
N TRP A 86 0.57 -20.78 10.63
CA TRP A 86 -0.89 -20.67 10.65
C TRP A 86 -1.53 -21.44 9.49
N MET A 87 -0.96 -21.34 8.29
CA MET A 87 -1.39 -22.11 7.13
C MET A 87 -1.29 -23.62 7.38
N LEU A 88 -0.17 -24.12 7.92
CA LEU A 88 -0.03 -25.54 8.30
C LEU A 88 -1.06 -25.98 9.33
N ASP A 89 -1.30 -25.16 10.35
CA ASP A 89 -2.33 -25.44 11.36
C ASP A 89 -3.71 -25.53 10.69
N CYS A 90 -4.04 -24.62 9.76
CA CYS A 90 -5.30 -24.65 9.01
C CYS A 90 -5.46 -25.91 8.17
N LEU A 91 -4.40 -26.35 7.49
CA LEU A 91 -4.37 -27.55 6.64
C LEU A 91 -4.42 -28.85 7.45
N THR A 92 -4.00 -28.83 8.71
CA THR A 92 -4.04 -30.00 9.60
C THR A 92 -5.22 -29.98 10.57
N THR A 93 -6.13 -29.02 10.43
CA THR A 93 -7.36 -28.94 11.24
C THR A 93 -8.57 -29.45 10.44
N PRO A 94 -9.25 -30.51 10.89
CA PRO A 94 -10.38 -31.08 10.17
C PRO A 94 -11.58 -30.14 10.14
N LEU A 95 -12.26 -30.05 8.99
CA LEU A 95 -13.62 -29.55 8.96
C LEU A 95 -14.60 -30.60 9.49
N PRO A 96 -15.74 -30.21 10.09
CA PRO A 96 -16.79 -31.15 10.47
C PRO A 96 -17.23 -32.00 9.27
N ASN A 97 -17.27 -33.32 9.44
CA ASN A 97 -17.65 -34.31 8.41
C ASN A 97 -16.77 -34.33 7.14
N ASP A 98 -15.50 -33.90 7.24
CA ASP A 98 -14.59 -33.89 6.10
C ASP A 98 -14.04 -35.29 5.77
N ARG A 99 -14.61 -35.89 4.71
CA ARG A 99 -14.19 -37.20 4.19
C ARG A 99 -12.76 -37.20 3.64
N VAL A 100 -12.31 -36.06 3.10
CA VAL A 100 -10.96 -35.91 2.53
C VAL A 100 -9.93 -35.92 3.64
N PHE A 101 -10.19 -35.18 4.72
CA PHE A 101 -9.35 -35.19 5.90
C PHE A 101 -9.21 -36.60 6.50
N SER A 102 -10.32 -37.31 6.68
CA SER A 102 -10.29 -38.68 7.22
C SER A 102 -9.55 -39.68 6.34
N ALA A 103 -9.44 -39.43 5.03
CA ALA A 103 -8.64 -40.26 4.13
C ALA A 103 -7.12 -40.05 4.33
N ILE A 104 -6.72 -38.85 4.77
CA ILE A 104 -5.32 -38.48 4.97
C ILE A 104 -4.86 -38.85 6.38
N PHE A 105 -5.68 -38.59 7.41
CA PHE A 105 -5.33 -38.74 8.82
C PHE A 105 -6.17 -39.84 9.50
N ALA A 106 -5.65 -41.07 9.54
CA ALA A 106 -6.39 -42.27 9.94
C ALA A 106 -6.73 -42.37 11.44
N GLU A 107 -6.01 -41.66 12.34
CA GLU A 107 -6.15 -41.81 13.81
C GLU A 107 -6.92 -40.67 14.51
N GLY A 108 -7.54 -39.76 13.75
CA GLY A 108 -8.26 -38.61 14.32
C GLY A 108 -7.27 -37.55 14.80
N ALA A 109 -7.15 -36.49 14.02
CA ALA A 109 -6.12 -35.48 14.21
C ALA A 109 -6.11 -34.87 15.63
N ARG A 110 -4.91 -34.45 16.03
CA ARG A 110 -4.69 -33.48 17.11
C ARG A 110 -5.81 -32.44 17.18
N LYS A 111 -6.25 -32.17 18.42
CA LYS A 111 -7.11 -31.06 18.86
C LYS A 111 -7.04 -29.89 17.86
N GLY A 112 -8.17 -29.44 17.31
CA GLY A 112 -8.26 -28.42 16.27
C GLY A 112 -7.58 -27.09 16.61
N VAL A 113 -6.24 -27.06 16.54
CA VAL A 113 -5.38 -25.96 16.99
C VAL A 113 -5.70 -24.69 16.20
N ALA A 114 -5.99 -24.83 14.91
CA ALA A 114 -6.28 -23.66 14.09
C ALA A 114 -7.62 -22.99 14.41
N PHE A 115 -8.63 -23.76 14.81
CA PHE A 115 -9.92 -23.20 15.21
C PHE A 115 -9.83 -22.41 16.52
N GLU A 116 -8.82 -22.66 17.34
CA GLU A 116 -8.53 -21.91 18.58
C GLU A 116 -7.73 -20.63 18.31
N HIS A 117 -7.13 -20.48 17.13
CA HIS A 117 -6.37 -19.28 16.78
C HIS A 117 -7.28 -18.06 16.71
N LYS A 118 -6.99 -17.06 17.54
CA LYS A 118 -7.72 -15.79 17.61
C LYS A 118 -7.28 -14.87 16.48
N VAL A 119 -7.64 -15.23 15.25
CA VAL A 119 -7.23 -14.51 14.04
C VAL A 119 -8.32 -13.59 13.50
N PHE A 120 -9.60 -13.88 13.73
CA PHE A 120 -10.72 -13.12 13.15
C PHE A 120 -10.95 -11.82 13.91
N ARG A 121 -10.68 -10.69 13.26
CA ARG A 121 -10.95 -9.37 13.84
C ARG A 121 -12.42 -8.99 13.64
N ILE A 122 -13.14 -8.75 14.73
CA ILE A 122 -14.53 -8.28 14.72
C ILE A 122 -14.60 -6.99 15.52
N GLU A 123 -14.90 -5.86 14.88
CA GLU A 123 -14.89 -4.53 15.53
C GLU A 123 -16.29 -3.98 15.81
N ASN A 124 -17.29 -4.44 15.06
CA ASN A 124 -18.66 -3.96 15.15
C ASN A 124 -19.42 -4.72 16.26
N ASP A 125 -19.99 -3.97 17.20
CA ASP A 125 -20.67 -4.55 18.36
C ASP A 125 -21.96 -5.32 18.00
N GLU A 126 -22.65 -4.96 16.91
CA GLU A 126 -23.82 -5.70 16.42
C GLU A 126 -23.41 -7.04 15.81
N VAL A 127 -22.30 -7.07 15.05
CA VAL A 127 -21.73 -8.33 14.55
C VAL A 127 -21.26 -9.21 15.71
N MET A 128 -20.63 -8.63 16.74
CA MET A 128 -20.25 -9.39 17.94
C MET A 128 -21.47 -10.04 18.61
N LYS A 129 -22.57 -9.30 18.76
CA LYS A 129 -23.83 -9.83 19.30
C LYS A 129 -24.43 -10.92 18.40
N LEU A 130 -24.37 -10.74 17.08
CA LEU A 130 -24.87 -11.71 16.11
C LEU A 130 -24.14 -13.05 16.23
N VAL A 131 -22.81 -13.04 16.38
CA VAL A 131 -22.02 -14.27 16.50
C VAL A 131 -21.89 -14.78 17.95
N GLY A 132 -22.32 -14.00 18.94
CA GLY A 132 -22.32 -14.38 20.35
C GLY A 132 -20.98 -14.20 21.07
N VAL A 133 -20.14 -13.25 20.65
CA VAL A 133 -18.85 -12.96 21.30
C VAL A 133 -18.88 -11.64 22.10
N GLU A 134 -18.11 -11.57 23.19
CA GLU A 134 -17.97 -10.37 24.00
C GLU A 134 -16.77 -9.52 23.59
N ARG A 135 -16.92 -8.20 23.69
CA ARG A 135 -15.86 -7.24 23.37
C ARG A 135 -14.65 -7.42 24.30
N ARG A 136 -13.46 -7.53 23.71
CA ARG A 136 -12.18 -7.64 24.44
C ARG A 136 -11.04 -6.87 23.80
N ASP A 137 -9.93 -6.75 24.53
CA ASP A 137 -8.69 -6.17 24.03
C ASP A 137 -8.18 -6.90 22.79
N GLY A 138 -7.86 -6.12 21.77
CA GLY A 138 -7.39 -6.63 20.48
C GLY A 138 -8.50 -7.11 19.52
N MET A 139 -9.77 -7.21 19.97
CA MET A 139 -10.95 -7.46 19.13
C MET A 139 -10.82 -8.64 18.15
N ARG A 140 -10.11 -9.69 18.56
CA ARG A 140 -9.86 -10.87 17.75
C ARG A 140 -10.51 -12.08 18.38
N TYR A 141 -11.03 -13.00 17.58
CA TYR A 141 -11.78 -14.18 18.01
C TYR A 141 -11.36 -15.41 17.20
N SER A 142 -11.57 -16.58 17.78
CA SER A 142 -11.31 -17.87 17.16
C SER A 142 -12.56 -18.41 16.45
N VAL A 143 -12.40 -19.44 15.61
CA VAL A 143 -13.55 -20.09 14.97
C VAL A 143 -14.43 -20.75 16.02
N VAL A 144 -13.85 -21.35 17.05
CA VAL A 144 -14.59 -21.96 18.17
C VAL A 144 -15.48 -20.94 18.87
N GLU A 145 -14.99 -19.72 19.07
CA GLU A 145 -15.75 -18.64 19.71
C GLU A 145 -16.90 -18.12 18.82
N ILE A 146 -16.74 -18.16 17.49
CA ILE A 146 -17.74 -17.69 16.51
C ILE A 146 -18.78 -18.78 16.20
N ALA A 147 -18.41 -20.05 16.33
CA ALA A 147 -19.23 -21.20 15.92
C ALA A 147 -20.67 -21.19 16.46
N PRO A 148 -20.96 -20.80 17.73
CA PRO A 148 -22.32 -20.76 18.24
C PRO A 148 -23.27 -19.85 17.44
N GLY A 149 -22.76 -18.74 16.89
CA GLY A 149 -23.55 -17.80 16.08
C GLY A 149 -23.40 -17.99 14.57
N TRP A 150 -22.78 -19.08 14.12
CA TRP A 150 -22.54 -19.34 12.69
C TRP A 150 -23.82 -19.36 11.87
N GLY A 151 -24.87 -20.02 12.35
CA GLY A 151 -26.15 -20.10 11.64
C GLY A 151 -26.78 -18.72 11.42
N ALA A 152 -26.82 -17.90 12.48
CA ALA A 152 -27.32 -16.52 12.40
C ALA A 152 -26.49 -15.66 11.45
N LEU A 153 -25.16 -15.82 11.47
CA LEU A 153 -24.26 -15.13 10.55
C LEU A 153 -24.50 -15.54 9.09
N GLN A 154 -24.65 -16.85 8.83
CA GLN A 154 -24.91 -17.40 7.50
C GLN A 154 -26.26 -16.91 6.97
N ASP A 155 -27.31 -16.94 7.78
CA ASP A 155 -28.64 -16.50 7.37
C ASP A 155 -28.66 -15.00 7.07
N TYR A 156 -27.97 -14.18 7.87
CA TYR A 156 -27.83 -12.76 7.60
C TYR A 156 -27.03 -12.52 6.30
N ALA A 157 -25.88 -13.18 6.15
CA ALA A 157 -25.08 -13.07 4.93
C ALA A 157 -25.89 -13.45 3.69
N ARG A 158 -26.67 -14.53 3.77
CA ARG A 158 -27.57 -14.98 2.70
C ARG A 158 -28.61 -13.93 2.33
N GLN A 159 -29.20 -13.24 3.31
CA GLN A 159 -30.13 -12.13 3.03
C GLN A 159 -29.45 -10.95 2.32
N VAL A 160 -28.16 -10.71 2.58
CA VAL A 160 -27.41 -9.63 1.93
C VAL A 160 -27.00 -10.00 0.51
N PHE A 161 -26.43 -11.20 0.31
CA PHE A 161 -25.99 -11.66 -1.01
C PHE A 161 -27.14 -12.07 -1.93
N GLY A 162 -28.26 -12.52 -1.35
CA GLY A 162 -29.28 -13.24 -2.07
C GLY A 162 -28.94 -14.72 -2.19
N ASP A 163 -29.93 -15.49 -2.61
CA ASP A 163 -29.83 -16.93 -2.85
C ASP A 163 -30.78 -17.26 -3.99
N ASP A 164 -30.23 -17.47 -5.18
CA ASP A 164 -31.01 -17.72 -6.40
C ASP A 164 -31.77 -19.05 -6.32
N ASP A 165 -31.19 -20.07 -5.66
CA ASP A 165 -31.82 -21.38 -5.47
C ASP A 165 -33.04 -21.29 -4.55
N MET A 166 -33.03 -20.35 -3.60
CA MET A 166 -34.14 -20.08 -2.68
C MET A 166 -34.98 -18.85 -3.05
N ASN A 167 -34.73 -18.24 -4.21
CA ASN A 167 -35.43 -17.04 -4.69
C ASN A 167 -35.40 -15.86 -3.70
N ILE A 168 -34.28 -15.70 -2.98
CA ILE A 168 -34.04 -14.58 -2.06
C ILE A 168 -33.29 -13.49 -2.84
N PRO A 169 -33.89 -12.33 -3.13
CA PRO A 169 -33.21 -11.27 -3.85
C PRO A 169 -32.15 -10.61 -2.95
N GLY A 170 -30.91 -10.57 -3.43
CA GLY A 170 -29.81 -9.91 -2.74
C GLY A 170 -29.94 -8.39 -2.71
N LYS A 171 -29.31 -7.76 -1.71
CA LYS A 171 -29.17 -6.30 -1.66
C LYS A 171 -28.14 -5.86 -2.71
N LYS A 172 -28.35 -4.69 -3.31
CA LYS A 172 -27.31 -4.09 -4.16
C LYS A 172 -26.22 -3.49 -3.25
N PRO A 173 -24.93 -3.54 -3.62
CA PRO A 173 -23.85 -3.03 -2.77
C PRO A 173 -24.01 -1.57 -2.31
N LYS A 174 -24.65 -0.73 -3.14
CA LYS A 174 -24.96 0.67 -2.81
C LYS A 174 -25.99 0.84 -1.68
N ASP A 175 -26.77 -0.19 -1.40
CA ASP A 175 -27.84 -0.20 -0.40
C ASP A 175 -27.38 -0.92 0.89
N PHE A 176 -26.10 -1.27 1.00
CA PHE A 176 -25.55 -1.93 2.19
C PHE A 176 -25.48 -0.96 3.37
N THR A 177 -26.02 -1.40 4.51
CA THR A 177 -25.76 -0.77 5.79
C THR A 177 -24.34 -1.08 6.28
N LEU A 178 -23.88 -0.39 7.34
CA LEU A 178 -22.61 -0.70 7.99
C LEU A 178 -22.60 -2.15 8.52
N MET A 179 -23.71 -2.60 9.10
CA MET A 179 -23.89 -3.98 9.56
C MET A 179 -23.77 -4.97 8.40
N ASP A 180 -24.45 -4.71 7.28
CA ASP A 180 -24.37 -5.57 6.08
C ASP A 180 -22.92 -5.71 5.61
N THR A 181 -22.19 -4.60 5.54
CA THR A 181 -20.78 -4.60 5.12
C THR A 181 -19.91 -5.43 6.07
N LYS A 182 -20.11 -5.28 7.39
CA LYS A 182 -19.31 -5.99 8.40
C LYS A 182 -19.64 -7.47 8.53
N VAL A 183 -20.90 -7.86 8.30
CA VAL A 183 -21.29 -9.27 8.18
C VAL A 183 -20.67 -9.89 6.93
N VAL A 184 -20.77 -9.22 5.79
CA VAL A 184 -20.17 -9.66 4.51
C VAL A 184 -18.65 -9.86 4.65
N GLU A 185 -17.96 -8.89 5.25
CA GLU A 185 -16.51 -8.95 5.52
C GLU A 185 -16.15 -10.17 6.38
N LEU A 186 -16.82 -10.36 7.52
CA LEU A 186 -16.57 -11.50 8.40
C LEU A 186 -16.88 -12.84 7.71
N TRP A 187 -17.98 -12.92 6.97
CA TRP A 187 -18.38 -14.11 6.22
C TRP A 187 -17.34 -14.48 5.15
N GLN A 188 -16.84 -13.49 4.40
CA GLN A 188 -15.77 -13.69 3.42
C GLN A 188 -14.47 -14.19 4.08
N HIS A 189 -14.10 -13.62 5.22
CA HIS A 189 -12.92 -14.05 5.98
C HIS A 189 -13.05 -15.50 6.47
N LEU A 190 -14.23 -15.88 6.99
CA LEU A 190 -14.51 -17.25 7.41
C LEU A 190 -14.49 -18.20 6.22
N ASN A 191 -15.11 -17.84 5.09
CA ASN A 191 -15.06 -18.67 3.88
C ASN A 191 -13.63 -18.85 3.35
N LEU A 192 -12.80 -17.81 3.40
CA LEU A 192 -11.39 -17.91 3.01
C LEU A 192 -10.66 -18.93 3.89
N TYR A 193 -10.84 -18.84 5.22
CA TYR A 193 -10.33 -19.82 6.17
C TYR A 193 -10.82 -21.24 5.86
N MET A 194 -12.13 -21.41 5.69
CA MET A 194 -12.75 -22.72 5.46
C MET A 194 -12.29 -23.34 4.14
N LYS A 195 -12.07 -22.55 3.09
CA LYS A 195 -11.51 -23.03 1.82
C LYS A 195 -10.11 -23.62 1.99
N MET A 196 -9.26 -23.00 2.81
CA MET A 196 -7.92 -23.53 3.09
C MET A 196 -8.00 -24.81 3.92
N SER A 197 -8.79 -24.83 4.99
CA SER A 197 -8.98 -26.06 5.80
C SER A 197 -9.64 -27.20 5.03
N ALA A 198 -10.51 -26.89 4.06
CA ALA A 198 -11.08 -27.87 3.13
C ALA A 198 -10.10 -28.36 2.06
N HIS A 199 -8.86 -27.84 2.04
CA HIS A 199 -7.87 -28.11 0.99
C HIS A 199 -8.33 -27.74 -0.43
N ALA A 200 -9.28 -26.81 -0.53
CA ALA A 200 -9.84 -26.33 -1.79
C ALA A 200 -9.02 -25.20 -2.42
N ALA A 201 -8.11 -24.58 -1.65
CA ALA A 201 -7.14 -23.59 -2.12
C ALA A 201 -5.95 -23.54 -1.15
N PRO A 202 -4.74 -23.15 -1.62
CA PRO A 202 -4.37 -22.88 -3.01
C PRO A 202 -4.29 -24.17 -3.85
N LEU A 203 -4.03 -24.03 -5.15
CA LEU A 203 -3.77 -25.17 -6.04
C LEU A 203 -2.32 -25.61 -5.83
N ILE A 204 -2.11 -26.87 -5.44
CA ILE A 204 -0.79 -27.35 -5.00
C ILE A 204 -0.33 -28.61 -5.73
N VAL A 205 -1.24 -29.33 -6.40
CA VAL A 205 -0.91 -30.55 -7.11
C VAL A 205 -0.79 -30.21 -8.60
N PRO A 206 0.40 -30.37 -9.21
CA PRO A 206 0.63 -30.09 -10.62
C PRO A 206 -0.18 -31.05 -11.50
N ASN A 207 -0.55 -30.57 -12.69
CA ASN A 207 -1.26 -31.38 -13.68
C ASN A 207 -0.31 -32.43 -14.28
N PRO A 208 -0.76 -33.68 -14.50
CA PRO A 208 0.01 -34.72 -15.20
C PRO A 208 0.60 -34.31 -16.55
N ASP A 209 -0.07 -33.43 -17.28
CA ASP A 209 0.36 -32.96 -18.60
C ASP A 209 1.49 -31.90 -18.54
N GLY A 210 1.90 -31.49 -17.35
CA GLY A 210 2.92 -30.47 -17.13
C GLY A 210 2.43 -29.03 -17.31
N SER A 211 1.12 -28.82 -17.51
CA SER A 211 0.52 -27.49 -17.58
C SER A 211 0.42 -26.82 -16.20
N ASP A 212 0.35 -25.50 -16.20
CA ASP A 212 0.08 -24.70 -15.00
C ASP A 212 -1.42 -24.75 -14.58
N GLN A 213 -2.20 -25.73 -15.07
CA GLN A 213 -3.57 -25.99 -14.60
C GLN A 213 -3.56 -26.93 -13.39
N TRP A 214 -2.92 -26.48 -12.32
CA TRP A 214 -2.82 -27.26 -11.09
C TRP A 214 -4.21 -27.46 -10.47
N GLN A 215 -4.37 -28.53 -9.70
CA GLN A 215 -5.62 -28.81 -9.00
C GLN A 215 -5.50 -28.57 -7.48
N PRO A 216 -6.62 -28.30 -6.79
CA PRO A 216 -6.67 -28.32 -5.34
C PRO A 216 -6.27 -29.70 -4.82
N PHE A 217 -5.64 -29.73 -3.66
CA PHE A 217 -5.27 -31.00 -3.02
C PHE A 217 -6.49 -31.86 -2.71
N ARG A 218 -7.61 -31.24 -2.34
CA ARG A 218 -8.87 -31.94 -2.11
C ARG A 218 -9.28 -32.82 -3.30
N ASP A 219 -9.15 -32.29 -4.51
CA ASP A 219 -9.56 -32.99 -5.72
C ASP A 219 -8.59 -34.12 -6.04
N ALA A 220 -7.28 -33.90 -5.82
CA ALA A 220 -6.28 -34.96 -5.93
C ALA A 220 -6.52 -36.11 -4.96
N VAL A 221 -6.93 -35.85 -3.70
CA VAL A 221 -7.30 -36.92 -2.75
C VAL A 221 -8.48 -37.73 -3.26
N LEU A 222 -9.50 -37.07 -3.82
CA LEU A 222 -10.68 -37.73 -4.37
C LEU A 222 -10.38 -38.54 -5.64
N GLY A 223 -9.42 -38.08 -6.45
CA GLY A 223 -9.02 -38.73 -7.70
C GLY A 223 -8.02 -39.88 -7.53
N LEU A 224 -6.96 -39.68 -6.74
CA LEU A 224 -5.86 -40.63 -6.55
C LEU A 224 -6.10 -41.61 -5.41
N GLY A 225 -6.90 -41.23 -4.41
CA GLY A 225 -7.24 -42.08 -3.27
C GLY A 225 -6.15 -42.16 -2.19
N PRO A 226 -6.38 -42.95 -1.12
CA PRO A 226 -5.53 -42.98 0.08
C PRO A 226 -4.36 -43.96 0.02
N ASP A 227 -4.34 -44.89 -0.94
CA ASP A 227 -3.30 -45.92 -1.06
C ASP A 227 -2.09 -45.37 -1.84
N LEU A 228 -1.13 -44.80 -1.11
CA LEU A 228 0.02 -44.11 -1.68
C LEU A 228 0.99 -45.04 -2.43
N ASP A 229 1.05 -46.32 -2.03
CA ASP A 229 1.97 -47.30 -2.61
C ASP A 229 1.49 -47.80 -3.99
N ALA A 230 0.20 -47.66 -4.28
CA ALA A 230 -0.42 -48.08 -5.54
C ALA A 230 -0.40 -46.98 -6.64
N LEU A 231 0.12 -45.79 -6.34
CA LEU A 231 0.08 -44.66 -7.26
C LEU A 231 1.09 -44.78 -8.40
N PRO A 232 0.76 -44.26 -9.60
CA PRO A 232 1.70 -44.25 -10.73
C PRO A 232 2.86 -43.27 -10.46
N ASP A 233 4.02 -43.49 -11.09
CA ASP A 233 5.20 -42.61 -10.96
C ASP A 233 5.08 -41.34 -11.83
N THR A 234 4.02 -40.55 -11.60
CA THR A 234 3.78 -39.26 -12.26
C THR A 234 4.18 -38.10 -11.35
N GLU A 235 4.40 -36.91 -11.92
CA GLU A 235 4.69 -35.72 -11.10
C GLU A 235 3.52 -35.34 -10.19
N GLU A 236 2.28 -35.51 -10.68
CA GLU A 236 1.05 -35.34 -9.90
C GLU A 236 1.06 -36.25 -8.66
N ALA A 237 1.27 -37.55 -8.85
CA ALA A 237 1.29 -38.53 -7.76
C ALA A 237 2.44 -38.27 -6.78
N ARG A 238 3.65 -37.97 -7.27
CA ARG A 238 4.79 -37.63 -6.41
C ARG A 238 4.53 -36.37 -5.56
N ALA A 239 3.92 -35.34 -6.15
CA ALA A 239 3.56 -34.12 -5.44
C ALA A 239 2.45 -34.36 -4.41
N TYR A 240 1.44 -35.15 -4.77
CA TYR A 240 0.36 -35.58 -3.88
C TYR A 240 0.90 -36.37 -2.68
N THR A 241 1.68 -37.42 -2.91
CA THR A 241 2.32 -38.24 -1.86
C THR A 241 3.18 -37.40 -0.94
N PHE A 242 4.02 -36.53 -1.50
CA PHE A 242 4.84 -35.60 -0.72
C PHE A 242 3.96 -34.75 0.21
N TYR A 243 2.85 -34.21 -0.27
CA TYR A 243 2.01 -33.32 0.54
C TYR A 243 1.25 -34.08 1.64
N VAL A 244 0.74 -35.30 1.33
CA VAL A 244 0.13 -36.19 2.33
C VAL A 244 1.12 -36.51 3.46
N GLU A 245 2.34 -36.95 3.13
CA GLU A 245 3.38 -37.27 4.11
C GLU A 245 3.80 -36.04 4.92
N LEU A 246 3.98 -34.90 4.26
CA LEU A 246 4.34 -33.64 4.90
C LEU A 246 3.32 -33.24 5.97
N LEU A 247 2.03 -33.29 5.65
CA LEU A 247 0.97 -32.96 6.60
C LEU A 247 0.88 -33.99 7.74
N ARG A 248 1.07 -35.30 7.46
CA ARG A 248 1.14 -36.34 8.49
C ARG A 248 2.28 -36.11 9.48
N HIS A 249 3.49 -35.84 8.99
CA HIS A 249 4.63 -35.56 9.88
C HIS A 249 4.41 -34.30 10.73
N TYR A 250 3.78 -33.25 10.17
CA TYR A 250 3.40 -32.07 10.95
C TYR A 250 2.38 -32.42 12.04
N GLU A 251 1.32 -33.14 11.67
CA GLU A 251 0.27 -33.61 12.55
C GLU A 251 0.85 -34.50 13.67
N GLN A 252 1.86 -35.32 13.40
CA GLN A 252 2.50 -36.21 14.36
C GLN A 252 3.64 -35.57 15.18
N SER A 253 3.95 -34.27 14.98
CA SER A 253 5.11 -33.58 15.64
C SER A 253 6.48 -34.16 15.23
N GLU A 254 6.58 -34.81 14.08
CA GLU A 254 7.81 -35.42 13.59
C GLU A 254 8.68 -34.39 12.85
N LYS A 255 9.22 -33.44 13.61
CA LYS A 255 9.98 -32.29 13.07
C LYS A 255 11.14 -32.67 12.15
N SER A 256 11.89 -33.71 12.52
CA SER A 256 13.05 -34.19 11.77
C SER A 256 12.65 -34.71 10.39
N GLU A 257 11.63 -35.58 10.34
CA GLU A 257 11.16 -36.17 9.08
C GLU A 257 10.45 -35.13 8.20
N PHE A 258 9.65 -34.23 8.79
CA PHE A 258 9.09 -33.08 8.09
C PHE A 258 10.17 -32.23 7.41
N ASN A 259 11.23 -31.87 8.14
CA ASN A 259 12.31 -31.04 7.61
C ASN A 259 13.12 -31.77 6.51
N LYS A 260 13.40 -33.07 6.68
CA LYS A 260 14.08 -33.88 5.65
C LYS A 260 13.24 -34.01 4.38
N LEU A 261 11.94 -34.21 4.50
CA LEU A 261 11.04 -34.34 3.38
C LEU A 261 10.96 -33.03 2.56
N LEU A 262 10.89 -31.88 3.24
CA LEU A 262 10.99 -30.57 2.60
C LEU A 262 12.33 -30.40 1.86
N ASP A 263 13.44 -30.77 2.47
CA ASP A 263 14.76 -30.67 1.84
C ASP A 263 14.83 -31.49 0.55
N LYS A 264 14.30 -32.72 0.58
CA LYS A 264 14.22 -33.58 -0.61
C LYS A 264 13.37 -32.94 -1.71
N ARG A 265 12.19 -32.42 -1.38
CA ARG A 265 11.28 -31.79 -2.37
C ARG A 265 11.85 -30.50 -2.94
N LEU A 266 12.41 -29.63 -2.11
CA LEU A 266 13.01 -28.38 -2.56
C LEU A 266 14.25 -28.63 -3.42
N ALA A 267 15.10 -29.61 -3.07
CA ALA A 267 16.22 -30.01 -3.91
C ALA A 267 15.76 -30.50 -5.29
N TYR A 268 14.68 -31.28 -5.34
CA TYR A 268 14.06 -31.71 -6.60
C TYR A 268 13.55 -30.52 -7.42
N LEU A 269 12.78 -29.61 -6.82
CA LEU A 269 12.24 -28.43 -7.51
C LEU A 269 13.35 -27.49 -8.00
N HIS A 270 14.44 -27.34 -7.24
CA HIS A 270 15.60 -26.56 -7.69
C HIS A 270 16.31 -27.18 -8.89
N ALA A 271 16.29 -28.51 -9.01
CA ALA A 271 16.89 -29.22 -10.13
C ALA A 271 15.99 -29.17 -11.39
N GLN A 272 14.67 -29.31 -11.22
CA GLN A 272 13.72 -29.37 -12.34
C GLN A 272 13.25 -28.01 -12.83
N GLU A 273 13.01 -27.05 -11.92
CA GLU A 273 12.44 -25.74 -12.23
C GLU A 273 13.28 -24.58 -11.61
N PRO A 274 14.57 -24.45 -11.98
CA PRO A 274 15.48 -23.49 -11.35
C PRO A 274 15.00 -22.03 -11.46
N ASP A 275 14.38 -21.66 -12.58
CA ASP A 275 13.88 -20.30 -12.83
C ASP A 275 12.66 -19.97 -11.95
N LYS A 276 11.68 -20.88 -11.86
CA LYS A 276 10.51 -20.71 -10.98
C LYS A 276 10.95 -20.63 -9.52
N MET A 277 11.90 -21.47 -9.12
CA MET A 277 12.43 -21.47 -7.76
C MET A 277 13.30 -20.23 -7.45
N PHE A 278 13.98 -19.65 -8.44
CA PHE A 278 14.63 -18.34 -8.27
C PHE A 278 13.59 -17.26 -8.00
N LYS A 279 12.51 -17.23 -8.79
CA LYS A 279 11.41 -16.28 -8.62
C LYS A 279 10.72 -16.40 -7.24
N VAL A 280 10.51 -17.63 -6.76
CA VAL A 280 10.04 -17.92 -5.39
C VAL A 280 10.95 -17.27 -4.34
N ARG A 281 12.27 -17.43 -4.44
CA ARG A 281 13.21 -16.81 -3.50
C ARG A 281 13.15 -15.29 -3.54
N VAL A 282 13.03 -14.71 -4.73
CA VAL A 282 12.88 -13.25 -4.91
C VAL A 282 11.58 -12.75 -4.27
N GLU A 283 10.47 -13.49 -4.41
CA GLU A 283 9.19 -13.11 -3.83
C GLU A 283 9.20 -13.19 -2.29
N ILE A 284 9.77 -14.25 -1.72
CA ILE A 284 9.96 -14.38 -0.27
C ILE A 284 10.84 -13.24 0.25
N PHE A 285 11.95 -12.96 -0.43
CA PHE A 285 12.82 -11.84 -0.09
C PHE A 285 12.04 -10.51 -0.12
N PHE A 286 11.22 -10.28 -1.14
CA PHE A 286 10.38 -9.08 -1.26
C PHE A 286 9.39 -8.97 -0.09
N ASN A 287 8.72 -10.08 0.27
CA ASN A 287 7.78 -10.15 1.38
C ASN A 287 8.44 -9.90 2.74
N GLU A 288 9.65 -10.40 2.96
CA GLU A 288 10.38 -10.19 4.23
C GLU A 288 10.96 -8.78 4.35
N PHE A 289 11.46 -8.25 3.23
CA PHE A 289 12.06 -6.92 3.19
C PHE A 289 11.02 -5.81 3.42
N GLU A 290 9.82 -5.96 2.85
CA GLU A 290 8.72 -5.01 2.91
C GLU A 290 9.14 -3.57 2.48
N PRO A 291 9.72 -3.39 1.27
CA PRO A 291 10.39 -2.14 0.87
C PRO A 291 9.54 -0.89 1.10
N PHE A 292 8.27 -0.95 0.71
CA PHE A 292 7.35 0.17 0.80
C PHE A 292 7.01 0.54 2.25
N TYR A 293 6.91 -0.46 3.14
CA TYR A 293 6.69 -0.20 4.56
C TYR A 293 7.90 0.45 5.23
N ARG A 294 9.12 0.05 4.84
CA ARG A 294 10.36 0.70 5.31
C ARG A 294 10.44 2.16 4.82
N CYS A 295 10.15 2.39 3.54
CA CYS A 295 10.11 3.74 2.96
C CYS A 295 9.04 4.62 3.62
N LEU A 296 7.86 4.08 3.92
CA LEU A 296 6.76 4.79 4.59
C LEU A 296 7.24 5.42 5.90
N TRP A 297 7.83 4.64 6.80
CA TRP A 297 8.31 5.16 8.09
C TRP A 297 9.49 6.12 7.95
N LEU A 298 10.38 5.86 7.00
CA LEU A 298 11.51 6.75 6.74
C LEU A 298 11.02 8.11 6.23
N TYR A 299 10.08 8.15 5.29
CA TYR A 299 9.49 9.42 4.84
C TYR A 299 8.77 10.17 5.97
N ALA A 300 8.05 9.47 6.85
CA ALA A 300 7.46 10.09 8.04
C ALA A 300 8.52 10.76 8.93
N LEU A 301 9.61 10.03 9.22
CA LEU A 301 10.73 10.54 10.01
C LEU A 301 11.39 11.75 9.35
N LEU A 302 11.63 11.68 8.04
CA LEU A 302 12.25 12.78 7.28
C LEU A 302 11.37 14.04 7.26
N ALA A 303 10.05 13.91 7.17
CA ALA A 303 9.14 15.03 7.28
C ALA A 303 9.29 15.75 8.63
N VAL A 304 9.31 14.99 9.74
CA VAL A 304 9.45 15.54 11.10
C VAL A 304 10.81 16.21 11.29
N ILE A 305 11.90 15.56 10.90
CA ILE A 305 13.26 16.10 11.06
C ILE A 305 13.45 17.36 10.20
N ALA A 306 12.97 17.36 8.96
CA ALA A 306 13.06 18.52 8.08
C ALA A 306 12.25 19.71 8.64
N CYS A 307 11.06 19.47 9.18
CA CYS A 307 10.29 20.50 9.89
C CYS A 307 11.03 21.04 11.14
N ALA A 308 11.55 20.14 11.98
CA ALA A 308 12.28 20.50 13.20
C ALA A 308 13.58 21.28 12.88
N SER A 309 14.18 21.06 11.70
CA SER A 309 15.40 21.74 11.28
C SER A 309 15.26 23.27 11.24
N TRP A 310 14.07 23.81 10.98
CA TRP A 310 13.82 25.24 10.96
C TRP A 310 13.78 25.89 12.34
N LEU A 311 13.65 25.09 13.42
CA LEU A 311 13.73 25.59 14.80
C LEU A 311 15.17 25.92 15.23
N VAL A 312 16.17 25.41 14.49
CA VAL A 312 17.60 25.58 14.81
C VAL A 312 18.34 26.18 13.60
N PRO A 313 18.35 27.51 13.42
CA PRO A 313 18.89 28.17 12.22
C PRO A 313 20.33 27.80 11.85
N THR A 314 21.17 27.52 12.84
CA THR A 314 22.58 27.14 12.63
C THR A 314 22.77 25.71 12.09
N TRP A 315 21.72 24.89 12.15
CA TRP A 315 21.72 23.49 11.71
C TRP A 315 20.69 23.18 10.62
N THR A 316 19.84 24.15 10.24
CA THR A 316 18.81 23.98 9.21
C THR A 316 19.38 23.38 7.92
N ARG A 317 20.37 24.01 7.29
CA ARG A 317 20.90 23.53 6.00
C ARG A 317 21.67 22.20 6.12
N PRO A 318 22.54 21.98 7.11
CA PRO A 318 23.17 20.67 7.32
C PRO A 318 22.15 19.54 7.51
N ILE A 319 21.12 19.75 8.34
CA ILE A 319 20.07 18.76 8.58
C ILE A 319 19.25 18.52 7.30
N GLN A 320 18.86 19.57 6.58
CA GLN A 320 18.12 19.43 5.32
C GLN A 320 18.94 18.68 4.25
N ASN A 321 20.23 18.99 4.10
CA ASN A 321 21.10 18.23 3.20
C ASN A 321 21.18 16.74 3.61
N ALA A 322 21.18 16.46 4.91
CA ALA A 322 21.16 15.09 5.42
C ALA A 322 19.82 14.38 5.14
N CYS A 323 18.69 15.06 5.35
CA CYS A 323 17.37 14.56 4.98
C CYS A 323 17.27 14.31 3.47
N PHE A 324 17.81 15.20 2.64
CA PHE A 324 17.85 15.04 1.18
C PHE A 324 18.67 13.82 0.76
N ALA A 325 19.82 13.60 1.39
CA ALA A 325 20.66 12.42 1.12
C ALA A 325 19.96 11.12 1.54
N ALA A 326 19.33 11.09 2.71
CA ALA A 326 18.52 9.95 3.17
C ALA A 326 17.31 9.69 2.27
N MET A 327 16.62 10.75 1.83
CA MET A 327 15.51 10.67 0.87
C MET A 327 15.98 10.06 -0.46
N GLY A 328 17.18 10.40 -0.93
CA GLY A 328 17.77 9.78 -2.13
C GLY A 328 17.98 8.27 -1.97
N VAL A 329 18.47 7.81 -0.82
CA VAL A 329 18.59 6.37 -0.54
C VAL A 329 17.22 5.71 -0.48
N ALA A 330 16.25 6.32 0.23
CA ALA A 330 14.88 5.83 0.30
C ALA A 330 14.23 5.72 -1.08
N PHE A 331 14.44 6.72 -1.95
CA PHE A 331 13.96 6.75 -3.32
C PHE A 331 14.49 5.59 -4.15
N VAL A 332 15.78 5.26 -4.04
CA VAL A 332 16.37 4.09 -4.71
C VAL A 332 15.69 2.80 -4.26
N PHE A 333 15.47 2.60 -2.96
CA PHE A 333 14.78 1.40 -2.46
C PHE A 333 13.29 1.37 -2.81
N HIS A 334 12.65 2.53 -2.93
CA HIS A 334 11.28 2.64 -3.42
C HIS A 334 11.18 2.18 -4.89
N ILE A 335 12.09 2.65 -5.77
CA ILE A 335 12.18 2.15 -7.15
C ILE A 335 12.48 0.66 -7.18
N PHE A 336 13.45 0.21 -6.40
CA PHE A 336 13.84 -1.20 -6.33
C PHE A 336 12.67 -2.10 -5.99
N GLY A 337 11.84 -1.72 -5.00
CA GLY A 337 10.61 -2.45 -4.67
C GLY A 337 9.62 -2.52 -5.84
N LEU A 338 9.45 -1.43 -6.61
CA LEU A 338 8.59 -1.42 -7.80
C LEU A 338 9.16 -2.30 -8.92
N VAL A 339 10.47 -2.27 -9.16
CA VAL A 339 11.13 -3.10 -10.18
C VAL A 339 11.05 -4.59 -9.83
N LEU A 340 11.29 -4.96 -8.58
CA LEU A 340 11.11 -6.34 -8.12
C LEU A 340 9.66 -6.80 -8.36
N ARG A 341 8.70 -5.93 -8.06
CA ARG A 341 7.29 -6.23 -8.28
C ARG A 341 6.96 -6.41 -9.78
N MET A 342 7.50 -5.58 -10.67
CA MET A 342 7.36 -5.77 -12.12
C MET A 342 7.93 -7.12 -12.58
N TYR A 343 9.09 -7.50 -12.04
CA TYR A 343 9.70 -8.80 -12.32
C TYR A 343 8.82 -9.96 -11.81
N LEU A 344 8.29 -9.86 -10.59
CA LEU A 344 7.42 -10.88 -10.01
C LEU A 344 6.09 -11.04 -10.77
N GLN A 345 5.57 -9.96 -11.35
CA GLN A 345 4.36 -9.97 -12.17
C GLN A 345 4.60 -10.28 -13.66
N ASP A 346 5.85 -10.57 -14.07
CA ASP A 346 6.27 -10.77 -15.48
C ASP A 346 5.93 -9.58 -16.40
N ARG A 347 5.98 -8.36 -15.85
CA ARG A 347 5.55 -7.12 -16.53
C ARG A 347 6.58 -6.01 -16.38
N MET A 348 7.75 -6.23 -16.95
CA MET A 348 8.79 -5.19 -16.99
C MET A 348 8.26 -3.94 -17.72
N PHE A 349 8.59 -2.75 -17.21
CA PHE A 349 8.15 -1.44 -17.71
C PHE A 349 6.68 -1.06 -17.46
N VAL A 350 5.89 -1.91 -16.79
CA VAL A 350 4.51 -1.57 -16.39
C VAL A 350 4.49 -1.16 -14.91
N PHE A 351 4.53 0.14 -14.64
CA PHE A 351 4.62 0.68 -13.27
C PHE A 351 3.32 0.56 -12.46
N VAL A 352 2.19 0.47 -13.14
CA VAL A 352 0.86 0.51 -12.52
C VAL A 352 0.03 -0.63 -13.11
N THR A 353 -0.30 -1.60 -12.26
CA THR A 353 -1.11 -2.78 -12.60
C THR A 353 -2.47 -2.78 -11.91
N ASN A 354 -2.61 -2.01 -10.82
CA ASN A 354 -3.83 -1.88 -10.04
C ASN A 354 -3.79 -0.63 -9.12
N LEU A 355 -4.85 -0.42 -8.33
CA LEU A 355 -4.96 0.74 -7.45
C LEU A 355 -3.81 0.81 -6.42
N TYR A 356 -3.38 -0.34 -5.88
CA TYR A 356 -2.25 -0.41 -4.96
C TYR A 356 -0.95 0.10 -5.60
N SER A 357 -0.56 -0.45 -6.75
CA SER A 357 0.67 -0.06 -7.44
C SER A 357 0.61 1.38 -7.95
N SER A 358 -0.57 1.89 -8.31
CA SER A 358 -0.76 3.31 -8.65
C SER A 358 -0.42 4.22 -7.46
N ALA A 359 -0.83 3.88 -6.23
CA ALA A 359 -0.54 4.67 -5.05
C ALA A 359 0.97 4.70 -4.73
N VAL A 360 1.63 3.54 -4.83
CA VAL A 360 3.08 3.43 -4.69
C VAL A 360 3.80 4.28 -5.75
N PHE A 361 3.39 4.19 -7.01
CA PHE A 361 4.02 4.93 -8.10
C PHE A 361 3.81 6.44 -8.01
N ILE A 362 2.62 6.92 -7.59
CA ILE A 362 2.39 8.35 -7.32
C ILE A 362 3.30 8.84 -6.20
N GLY A 363 3.46 8.06 -5.13
CA GLY A 363 4.38 8.39 -4.05
C GLY A 363 5.82 8.55 -4.52
N LEU A 364 6.29 7.61 -5.35
CA LEU A 364 7.60 7.70 -6.00
C LEU A 364 7.73 8.98 -6.83
N GLY A 365 6.74 9.27 -7.67
CA GLY A 365 6.72 10.46 -8.52
C GLY A 365 6.74 11.76 -7.70
N CYS A 366 6.00 11.82 -6.59
CA CYS A 366 5.95 13.00 -5.72
C CYS A 366 7.31 13.28 -5.10
N VAL A 367 7.97 12.23 -4.60
CA VAL A 367 9.33 12.30 -4.05
C VAL A 367 10.32 12.74 -5.12
N LEU A 368 10.28 12.16 -6.33
CA LEU A 368 11.16 12.56 -7.44
C LEU A 368 11.01 14.04 -7.79
N MET A 369 9.78 14.51 -8.00
CA MET A 369 9.50 15.90 -8.36
C MET A 369 9.97 16.88 -7.27
N CYS A 370 9.78 16.51 -6.00
CA CYS A 370 10.26 17.29 -4.87
C CYS A 370 11.79 17.26 -4.73
N MET A 371 12.43 16.13 -5.02
CA MET A 371 13.89 16.05 -5.06
C MET A 371 14.45 16.99 -6.15
N ILE A 372 13.86 16.97 -7.35
CA ILE A 372 14.22 17.88 -8.44
C ILE A 372 14.03 19.33 -7.99
N ALA A 373 12.90 19.67 -7.37
CA ALA A 373 12.66 21.03 -6.87
C ALA A 373 13.69 21.45 -5.80
N GLU A 374 14.06 20.57 -4.86
CA GLU A 374 15.06 20.89 -3.83
C GLU A 374 16.45 21.17 -4.43
N LEU A 375 16.81 20.53 -5.56
CA LEU A 375 18.10 20.79 -6.24
C LEU A 375 18.24 22.25 -6.70
N PHE A 376 17.13 22.90 -7.08
CA PHE A 376 17.13 24.28 -7.55
C PHE A 376 16.91 25.30 -6.44
N TYR A 377 15.94 25.06 -5.55
CA TYR A 377 15.47 26.08 -4.59
C TYR A 377 16.13 26.00 -3.22
N LYS A 378 16.55 24.80 -2.78
CA LYS A 378 17.36 24.60 -1.57
C LYS A 378 16.79 25.23 -0.30
N ASN A 379 15.46 25.28 -0.16
CA ASN A 379 14.77 25.89 0.99
C ASN A 379 14.18 24.86 1.96
N GLY A 380 14.28 23.55 1.65
CA GLY A 380 13.79 22.45 2.48
C GLY A 380 12.28 22.21 2.40
N ILE A 381 11.51 23.13 1.82
CA ILE A 381 10.05 22.98 1.67
C ILE A 381 9.75 21.78 0.78
N ALA A 382 10.52 21.59 -0.29
CA ALA A 382 10.36 20.45 -1.18
C ALA A 382 10.67 19.12 -0.47
N ILE A 383 11.66 19.08 0.43
CA ILE A 383 11.94 17.87 1.24
C ILE A 383 10.73 17.51 2.09
N VAL A 384 10.11 18.49 2.76
CA VAL A 384 8.92 18.25 3.57
C VAL A 384 7.75 17.80 2.71
N VAL A 385 7.44 18.51 1.62
CA VAL A 385 6.34 18.17 0.71
C VAL A 385 6.54 16.76 0.13
N GLY A 386 7.75 16.43 -0.34
CA GLY A 386 8.07 15.11 -0.87
C GLY A 386 7.96 14.01 0.18
N SER A 387 8.43 14.26 1.40
CA SER A 387 8.33 13.31 2.52
C SER A 387 6.88 13.07 2.93
N VAL A 388 6.08 14.14 3.08
CA VAL A 388 4.66 14.03 3.47
C VAL A 388 3.85 13.33 2.38
N THR A 389 4.01 13.73 1.11
CA THR A 389 3.29 13.09 0.00
C THR A 389 3.71 11.63 -0.21
N GLY A 390 5.00 11.32 -0.13
CA GLY A 390 5.50 9.94 -0.15
C GLY A 390 4.96 9.09 1.00
N PHE A 391 4.87 9.66 2.22
CA PHE A 391 4.26 8.99 3.37
C PHE A 391 2.76 8.76 3.18
N CYS A 392 1.99 9.80 2.81
CA CYS A 392 0.53 9.71 2.65
C CYS A 392 0.13 8.69 1.58
N THR A 393 0.83 8.67 0.45
CA THR A 393 0.56 7.72 -0.64
C THR A 393 0.90 6.28 -0.26
N LEU A 394 2.01 6.06 0.44
CA LEU A 394 2.35 4.72 0.95
C LEU A 394 1.42 4.25 2.08
N ILE A 395 0.87 5.15 2.89
CA ILE A 395 -0.23 4.79 3.82
C ILE A 395 -1.43 4.30 3.03
N ILE A 396 -1.83 5.00 1.96
CA ILE A 396 -2.95 4.57 1.13
C ILE A 396 -2.66 3.19 0.53
N ALA A 397 -1.44 2.96 0.01
CA ALA A 397 -1.02 1.65 -0.47
C ALA A 397 -1.14 0.57 0.62
N HIS A 398 -0.69 0.86 1.85
CA HIS A 398 -0.83 -0.06 2.98
C HIS A 398 -2.30 -0.35 3.33
N MET A 399 -3.18 0.65 3.27
CA MET A 399 -4.62 0.44 3.49
C MET A 399 -5.31 -0.33 2.36
N LEU A 400 -4.74 -0.30 1.15
CA LEU A 400 -5.20 -1.10 0.01
C LEU A 400 -4.70 -2.54 0.10
N SER A 401 -3.51 -2.79 0.66
CA SER A 401 -3.02 -4.16 0.83
C SER A 401 -3.88 -4.97 1.79
N LEU A 402 -4.55 -4.33 2.77
CA LEU A 402 -5.47 -4.99 3.69
C LEU A 402 -6.64 -5.73 3.00
N SER A 403 -6.91 -5.44 1.73
CA SER A 403 -8.03 -6.03 0.98
C SER A 403 -7.68 -7.32 0.23
N GLY A 404 -6.42 -7.77 0.17
CA GLY A 404 -6.06 -9.01 -0.53
C GLY A 404 -4.65 -9.05 -1.09
N ASP A 405 -4.42 -9.99 -2.03
CA ASP A 405 -3.18 -10.05 -2.78
C ASP A 405 -3.03 -8.78 -3.61
N THR A 406 -1.88 -8.12 -3.47
CA THR A 406 -1.63 -6.92 -4.24
C THR A 406 -1.10 -7.23 -5.62
N MET A 407 -0.57 -8.42 -5.92
CA MET A 407 0.02 -8.81 -7.20
C MET A 407 -0.90 -9.70 -8.04
N GLU A 408 -2.20 -9.41 -8.03
CA GLU A 408 -3.21 -10.11 -8.84
C GLU A 408 -2.94 -10.02 -10.35
N MET A 409 -3.46 -11.02 -11.08
CA MET A 409 -3.49 -11.01 -12.54
C MET A 409 -4.42 -9.89 -13.03
N MET A 410 -3.98 -9.11 -14.02
CA MET A 410 -4.80 -8.07 -14.61
C MET A 410 -5.94 -8.67 -15.45
N GLN A 411 -7.03 -7.92 -15.58
CA GLN A 411 -8.10 -8.27 -16.51
C GLN A 411 -7.53 -8.35 -17.93
N ALA A 412 -7.98 -9.32 -18.74
CA ALA A 412 -7.41 -9.60 -20.06
C ALA A 412 -7.42 -8.37 -21.01
N VAL A 413 -8.40 -7.48 -20.89
CA VAL A 413 -8.47 -6.23 -21.67
C VAL A 413 -7.34 -5.25 -21.31
N LEU A 414 -6.88 -5.28 -20.06
CA LEU A 414 -5.74 -4.50 -19.55
C LEU A 414 -4.39 -5.14 -19.91
N ASP A 415 -4.36 -6.25 -20.65
CA ASP A 415 -3.13 -6.97 -20.99
C ASP A 415 -2.41 -6.40 -22.22
N THR A 416 -2.87 -5.27 -22.76
CA THR A 416 -2.24 -4.62 -23.92
C THR A 416 -1.03 -3.78 -23.50
N ASN A 417 0.17 -4.26 -23.81
CA ASN A 417 1.41 -3.75 -23.20
C ASN A 417 1.78 -2.30 -23.54
N PHE A 418 1.68 -1.87 -24.81
CA PHE A 418 2.27 -0.57 -25.19
C PHE A 418 1.39 0.63 -24.79
N TRP A 419 0.16 0.65 -25.29
CA TRP A 419 -0.74 1.79 -25.13
C TRP A 419 -1.18 1.97 -23.68
N LEU A 420 -1.56 0.88 -23.00
CA LEU A 420 -1.98 0.96 -21.60
C LEU A 420 -0.81 1.37 -20.70
N ALA A 421 0.37 0.75 -20.84
CA ALA A 421 1.50 1.10 -19.98
C ALA A 421 1.93 2.56 -20.16
N THR A 422 1.95 3.05 -21.39
CA THR A 422 2.34 4.45 -21.68
C THR A 422 1.28 5.43 -21.16
N HIS A 423 0.01 5.18 -21.46
CA HIS A 423 -1.11 6.02 -21.00
C HIS A 423 -1.15 6.09 -19.47
N VAL A 424 -1.22 4.93 -18.80
CA VAL A 424 -1.40 4.86 -17.35
C VAL A 424 -0.21 5.47 -16.63
N THR A 425 1.01 5.24 -17.11
CA THR A 425 2.20 5.88 -16.53
C THR A 425 2.15 7.40 -16.68
N CYS A 426 1.82 7.90 -17.87
CA CYS A 426 1.77 9.33 -18.15
C CYS A 426 0.68 10.05 -17.34
N ILE A 427 -0.55 9.52 -17.30
CA ILE A 427 -1.65 10.12 -16.55
C ILE A 427 -1.41 10.07 -15.04
N THR A 428 -0.78 9.00 -14.53
CA THR A 428 -0.44 8.86 -13.10
C THR A 428 0.67 9.84 -12.68
N LEU A 429 1.62 10.15 -13.56
CA LEU A 429 2.56 11.26 -13.37
C LEU A 429 1.83 12.62 -13.43
N GLY A 430 0.78 12.76 -14.23
CA GLY A 430 -0.14 13.90 -14.17
C GLY A 430 -0.76 14.06 -12.78
N TYR A 431 -1.28 12.98 -12.18
CA TYR A 431 -1.84 13.02 -10.81
C TYR A 431 -0.80 13.43 -9.78
N THR A 432 0.40 12.89 -9.90
CA THR A 432 1.57 13.25 -9.08
C THR A 432 1.80 14.76 -9.04
N THR A 433 1.81 15.42 -10.20
CA THR A 433 2.05 16.88 -10.23
C THR A 433 0.97 17.67 -9.51
N THR A 434 -0.30 17.24 -9.62
CA THR A 434 -1.41 17.93 -8.96
C THR A 434 -1.32 17.77 -7.44
N PHE A 435 -0.97 16.57 -6.95
CA PHE A 435 -0.71 16.37 -5.53
C PHE A 435 0.47 17.21 -5.04
N VAL A 436 1.61 17.20 -5.74
CA VAL A 436 2.77 18.01 -5.34
C VAL A 436 2.42 19.50 -5.33
N ALA A 437 1.76 20.03 -6.36
CA ALA A 437 1.33 21.42 -6.42
C ALA A 437 0.36 21.76 -5.29
N GLY A 438 -0.60 20.88 -5.01
CA GLY A 438 -1.56 21.08 -3.94
C GLY A 438 -0.93 21.06 -2.55
N PHE A 439 -0.02 20.12 -2.27
CA PHE A 439 0.71 20.10 -0.99
C PHE A 439 1.68 21.28 -0.86
N MET A 440 2.24 21.80 -1.96
CA MET A 440 2.94 23.09 -1.95
C MET A 440 1.99 24.25 -1.64
N GLY A 441 0.74 24.21 -2.12
CA GLY A 441 -0.32 25.15 -1.76
C GLY A 441 -0.70 25.09 -0.27
N ILE A 442 -0.83 23.88 0.29
CA ILE A 442 -1.02 23.67 1.74
C ILE A 442 0.16 24.27 2.51
N ALA A 443 1.39 23.99 2.08
CA ALA A 443 2.59 24.55 2.69
C ALA A 443 2.59 26.08 2.63
N TYR A 444 2.18 26.68 1.50
CA TYR A 444 2.06 28.13 1.37
C TYR A 444 1.06 28.71 2.40
N ILE A 445 -0.13 28.14 2.51
CA ILE A 445 -1.15 28.62 3.45
C ILE A 445 -0.66 28.45 4.90
N PHE A 446 -0.15 27.28 5.24
CA PHE A 446 0.38 26.99 6.58
C PHE A 446 1.54 27.92 6.97
N LEU A 447 2.56 28.02 6.11
CA LEU A 447 3.73 28.86 6.37
C LEU A 447 3.35 30.34 6.42
N GLY A 448 2.39 30.78 5.59
CA GLY A 448 1.91 32.15 5.59
C GLY A 448 1.21 32.54 6.89
N ILE A 449 0.37 31.65 7.42
CA ILE A 449 -0.40 31.88 8.65
C ILE A 449 0.49 31.79 9.89
N PHE A 450 1.30 30.74 10.01
CA PHE A 450 1.97 30.39 11.27
C PHE A 450 3.44 30.80 11.35
N THR A 451 4.04 31.28 10.25
CA THR A 451 5.48 31.59 10.22
C THR A 451 5.76 32.91 9.50
N ASN A 452 7.01 33.36 9.55
CA ASN A 452 7.52 34.48 8.77
C ASN A 452 8.23 34.06 7.47
N MET A 453 8.18 32.79 7.08
CA MET A 453 8.97 32.24 5.98
C MET A 453 8.54 32.75 4.60
N LEU A 454 7.30 33.26 4.45
CA LEU A 454 6.85 33.82 3.18
C LEU A 454 7.16 35.31 3.01
N ARG A 455 7.80 35.96 3.99
CA ARG A 455 8.30 37.33 3.86
C ARG A 455 9.37 37.40 2.74
N LYS A 456 9.55 38.59 2.16
CA LYS A 456 10.48 38.85 1.06
C LYS A 456 10.17 37.93 -0.14
N ASP A 457 11.16 37.17 -0.61
CA ASP A 457 11.07 36.35 -1.82
C ASP A 457 10.45 34.97 -1.57
N GLY A 458 10.23 34.56 -0.31
CA GLY A 458 9.73 33.20 0.02
C GLY A 458 8.38 32.88 -0.63
N SER A 459 7.46 33.85 -0.65
CA SER A 459 6.18 33.71 -1.38
C SER A 459 6.38 33.51 -2.89
N ALA A 460 7.31 34.25 -3.49
CA ALA A 460 7.60 34.17 -4.93
C ALA A 460 8.30 32.85 -5.29
N GLU A 461 9.24 32.38 -4.46
CA GLU A 461 9.93 31.11 -4.64
C GLU A 461 8.97 29.93 -4.63
N LEU A 462 8.15 29.78 -3.58
CA LEU A 462 7.20 28.67 -3.47
C LEU A 462 6.15 28.72 -4.60
N THR A 463 5.76 29.92 -5.02
CA THR A 463 4.88 30.07 -6.19
C THR A 463 5.56 29.61 -7.47
N ARG A 464 6.84 29.96 -7.69
CA ARG A 464 7.59 29.55 -8.88
C ARG A 464 7.82 28.04 -8.93
N MET A 465 8.06 27.41 -7.77
CA MET A 465 8.08 25.95 -7.63
C MET A 465 6.74 25.34 -8.04
N THR A 466 5.65 25.81 -7.42
CA THR A 466 4.29 25.31 -7.69
C THR A 466 3.90 25.49 -9.15
N TYR A 467 4.19 26.65 -9.74
CA TYR A 467 3.94 26.95 -11.15
C TYR A 467 4.71 26.01 -12.08
N GLY A 468 5.99 25.74 -11.81
CA GLY A 468 6.77 24.79 -12.59
C GLY A 468 6.20 23.37 -12.55
N VAL A 469 5.74 22.92 -11.39
CA VAL A 469 5.07 21.63 -11.23
C VAL A 469 3.74 21.59 -12.01
N LEU A 470 2.94 22.66 -11.96
CA LEU A 470 1.69 22.76 -12.72
C LEU A 470 1.94 22.74 -14.24
N CYS A 471 2.99 23.38 -14.75
CA CYS A 471 3.35 23.29 -16.17
C CYS A 471 3.69 21.86 -16.59
N ALA A 472 4.49 21.15 -15.78
CA ALA A 472 4.76 19.72 -16.02
C ALA A 472 3.47 18.90 -15.98
N GLY A 473 2.57 19.22 -15.04
CA GLY A 473 1.27 18.59 -14.90
C GLY A 473 0.37 18.80 -16.09
N MET A 474 0.35 19.99 -16.68
CA MET A 474 -0.41 20.27 -17.89
C MET A 474 0.02 19.36 -19.04
N PHE A 475 1.34 19.23 -19.25
CA PHE A 475 1.87 18.35 -20.28
C PHE A 475 1.53 16.87 -20.02
N LEU A 476 1.82 16.36 -18.83
CA LEU A 476 1.63 14.95 -18.48
C LEU A 476 0.14 14.55 -18.45
N SER A 477 -0.72 15.38 -17.87
CA SER A 477 -2.16 15.09 -17.81
C SER A 477 -2.83 15.19 -19.18
N PHE A 478 -2.47 16.18 -20.00
CA PHE A 478 -3.04 16.33 -21.34
C PHE A 478 -2.60 15.18 -22.26
N VAL A 479 -1.29 14.93 -22.36
CA VAL A 479 -0.74 13.84 -23.17
C VAL A 479 -1.26 12.50 -22.66
N GLY A 480 -1.26 12.29 -21.34
CA GLY A 480 -1.85 11.10 -20.72
C GLY A 480 -3.31 10.92 -21.15
N THR A 481 -4.15 11.95 -21.07
CA THR A 481 -5.57 11.86 -21.45
C THR A 481 -5.75 11.51 -22.92
N VAL A 482 -4.97 12.11 -23.82
CA VAL A 482 -5.02 11.81 -25.27
C VAL A 482 -4.57 10.37 -25.54
N LEU A 483 -3.48 9.91 -24.91
CA LEU A 483 -3.03 8.51 -25.01
C LEU A 483 -4.07 7.53 -24.50
N GLY A 484 -4.87 7.93 -23.51
CA GLY A 484 -6.00 7.14 -23.00
C GLY A 484 -7.10 6.97 -24.03
N GLY A 485 -7.45 8.05 -24.74
CA GLY A 485 -8.41 7.97 -25.84
C GLY A 485 -7.92 7.10 -27.00
N LEU A 486 -6.63 7.16 -27.35
CA LEU A 486 -6.04 6.27 -28.35
C LEU A 486 -6.10 4.79 -27.93
N TRP A 487 -5.83 4.51 -26.66
CA TRP A 487 -5.98 3.17 -26.11
C TRP A 487 -7.44 2.69 -26.14
N ALA A 488 -8.38 3.55 -25.72
CA ALA A 488 -9.81 3.23 -25.72
C ALA A 488 -10.34 2.96 -27.15
N ASP A 489 -9.86 3.70 -28.14
CA ASP A 489 -10.20 3.45 -29.55
C ASP A 489 -9.70 2.08 -30.01
N TYR A 490 -8.46 1.74 -29.66
CA TYR A 490 -7.88 0.43 -29.97
C TYR A 490 -8.57 -0.74 -29.26
N SER A 491 -8.94 -0.57 -27.99
CA SER A 491 -9.48 -1.66 -27.16
C SER A 491 -11.00 -1.80 -27.24
N TRP A 492 -11.74 -0.70 -27.41
CA TRP A 492 -13.20 -0.65 -27.35
C TRP A 492 -13.86 -0.07 -28.60
N GLY A 493 -13.09 0.35 -29.60
CA GLY A 493 -13.60 0.91 -30.85
C GLY A 493 -14.16 2.32 -30.74
N ARG A 494 -13.83 3.06 -29.66
CA ARG A 494 -14.18 4.48 -29.51
C ARG A 494 -13.11 5.28 -28.76
N PHE A 495 -12.78 6.46 -29.27
CA PHE A 495 -11.83 7.38 -28.64
C PHE A 495 -12.30 8.00 -27.31
N TRP A 496 -13.61 8.26 -27.17
CA TRP A 496 -14.20 8.91 -25.99
C TRP A 496 -15.67 8.54 -25.84
N GLY A 497 -16.19 8.50 -24.60
CA GLY A 497 -17.54 8.06 -24.28
C GLY A 497 -18.14 8.66 -23.02
N TRP A 498 -17.52 9.71 -22.44
CA TRP A 498 -18.01 10.48 -21.30
C TRP A 498 -18.24 9.66 -20.03
N ASP A 499 -17.51 8.56 -19.85
CA ASP A 499 -17.59 7.81 -18.60
C ASP A 499 -16.93 8.58 -17.44
N PRO A 500 -17.23 8.25 -16.17
CA PRO A 500 -16.73 9.02 -15.03
C PRO A 500 -15.21 9.17 -14.97
N LYS A 501 -14.42 8.20 -15.46
CA LYS A 501 -12.95 8.31 -15.48
C LYS A 501 -12.44 9.22 -16.57
N GLU A 502 -13.01 9.12 -17.77
CA GLU A 502 -12.72 10.05 -18.87
C GLU A 502 -13.04 11.50 -18.45
N ASN A 503 -14.20 11.73 -17.83
CA ASN A 503 -14.58 13.04 -17.30
C ASN A 503 -13.62 13.54 -16.21
N GLY A 504 -13.21 12.64 -15.31
CA GLY A 504 -12.22 12.94 -14.27
C GLY A 504 -10.87 13.35 -14.85
N ALA A 505 -10.37 12.65 -15.88
CA ALA A 505 -9.13 13.01 -16.56
C ALA A 505 -9.22 14.39 -17.24
N LEU A 506 -10.33 14.66 -17.93
CA LEU A 506 -10.58 15.97 -18.55
C LEU A 506 -10.64 17.11 -17.52
N LEU A 507 -11.31 16.89 -16.38
CA LEU A 507 -11.41 17.88 -15.31
C LEU A 507 -10.03 18.26 -14.76
N ILE A 508 -9.11 17.31 -14.60
CA ILE A 508 -7.74 17.59 -14.15
C ILE A 508 -7.03 18.51 -15.15
N VAL A 509 -7.09 18.19 -16.45
CA VAL A 509 -6.47 19.00 -17.51
C VAL A 509 -7.02 20.43 -17.50
N ILE A 510 -8.35 20.57 -17.49
CA ILE A 510 -9.01 21.87 -17.48
C ILE A 510 -8.66 22.65 -16.21
N TRP A 511 -8.59 22.00 -15.06
CA TRP A 511 -8.27 22.66 -13.81
C TRP A 511 -6.84 23.20 -13.80
N ILE A 512 -5.87 22.42 -14.24
CA ILE A 512 -4.47 22.88 -14.34
C ILE A 512 -4.38 24.05 -15.34
N ALA A 513 -5.04 23.92 -16.50
CA ALA A 513 -5.09 24.99 -17.51
C ALA A 513 -5.71 26.27 -16.93
N LEU A 514 -6.79 26.17 -16.15
CA LEU A 514 -7.45 27.28 -15.47
C LEU A 514 -6.48 27.99 -14.53
N ILE A 515 -5.72 27.27 -13.70
CA ILE A 515 -4.75 27.87 -12.77
C ILE A 515 -3.68 28.65 -13.55
N LEU A 516 -3.09 28.01 -14.57
CA LEU A 516 -2.04 28.62 -15.39
C LEU A 516 -2.56 29.85 -16.13
N HIS A 517 -3.76 29.78 -16.70
CA HIS A 517 -4.38 30.88 -17.42
C HIS A 517 -4.76 32.03 -16.49
N ALA A 518 -5.35 31.75 -15.32
CA ALA A 518 -5.69 32.76 -14.32
C ALA A 518 -4.43 33.47 -13.79
N ARG A 519 -3.30 32.76 -13.68
CA ARG A 519 -2.02 33.38 -13.33
C ARG A 519 -1.52 34.27 -14.46
N TRP A 520 -1.53 33.77 -15.70
CA TRP A 520 -1.04 34.52 -16.85
C TRP A 520 -1.87 35.80 -17.09
N GLY A 521 -3.19 35.71 -16.97
CA GLY A 521 -4.10 36.86 -17.05
C GLY A 521 -4.09 37.80 -15.84
N GLY A 522 -3.25 37.54 -14.83
CA GLY A 522 -3.11 38.39 -13.64
C GLY A 522 -4.29 38.32 -12.65
N MET A 523 -5.26 37.42 -12.88
CA MET A 523 -6.44 37.22 -12.01
C MET A 523 -6.04 36.65 -10.65
N VAL A 524 -5.02 35.78 -10.63
CA VAL A 524 -4.47 35.22 -9.39
C VAL A 524 -2.99 35.53 -9.21
N LYS A 525 -2.64 35.86 -7.96
CA LYS A 525 -1.25 36.04 -7.50
C LYS A 525 -0.79 34.80 -6.71
N HIS A 526 0.27 34.94 -5.92
CA HIS A 526 0.87 33.87 -5.11
C HIS A 526 -0.16 33.09 -4.29
N ARG A 527 -0.96 33.79 -3.49
CA ARG A 527 -2.06 33.23 -2.69
C ARG A 527 -3.08 32.47 -3.53
N GLY A 528 -3.49 33.03 -4.67
CA GLY A 528 -4.51 32.42 -5.52
C GLY A 528 -4.03 31.15 -6.20
N ILE A 529 -2.77 31.08 -6.64
CA ILE A 529 -2.16 29.83 -7.12
C ILE A 529 -2.21 28.78 -6.02
N ALA A 530 -1.75 29.11 -4.81
CA ALA A 530 -1.71 28.17 -3.70
C ALA A 530 -3.10 27.58 -3.41
N VAL A 531 -4.13 28.43 -3.27
CA VAL A 531 -5.51 27.99 -3.01
C VAL A 531 -6.05 27.10 -4.14
N LEU A 532 -5.90 27.51 -5.39
CA LEU A 532 -6.41 26.72 -6.52
C LEU A 532 -5.67 25.39 -6.68
N SER A 533 -4.38 25.34 -6.34
CA SER A 533 -3.62 24.09 -6.30
C SER A 533 -4.13 23.13 -5.23
N VAL A 534 -4.53 23.62 -4.04
CA VAL A 534 -5.17 22.77 -3.02
C VAL A 534 -6.48 22.19 -3.54
N LEU A 535 -7.31 22.98 -4.23
CA LEU A 535 -8.53 22.48 -4.87
C LEU A 535 -8.25 21.46 -5.98
N GLY A 536 -7.07 21.53 -6.61
CA GLY A 536 -6.61 20.51 -7.56
C GLY A 536 -6.50 19.12 -6.93
N ILE A 537 -6.12 19.02 -5.65
CA ILE A 537 -6.07 17.74 -4.92
C ILE A 537 -7.44 17.07 -4.93
N ILE A 538 -8.51 17.84 -4.68
CA ILE A 538 -9.89 17.33 -4.62
C ILE A 538 -10.31 16.77 -5.98
N ILE A 539 -9.96 17.47 -7.06
CA ILE A 539 -10.30 17.03 -8.42
C ILE A 539 -9.56 15.75 -8.78
N THR A 540 -8.27 15.67 -8.45
CA THR A 540 -7.47 14.47 -8.69
C THR A 540 -7.88 13.30 -7.78
N SER A 541 -8.16 13.53 -6.50
CA SER A 541 -8.63 12.49 -5.57
C SER A 541 -9.97 11.92 -6.00
N TRP A 542 -10.90 12.76 -6.46
CA TRP A 542 -12.19 12.33 -6.99
C TRP A 542 -12.05 11.53 -8.29
N SER A 543 -11.22 12.01 -9.22
CA SER A 543 -10.94 11.31 -10.48
C SER A 543 -10.29 9.94 -10.23
N TRP A 544 -9.33 9.87 -9.31
CA TRP A 544 -8.57 8.66 -9.02
C TRP A 544 -9.32 7.67 -8.13
N PHE A 545 -9.92 8.09 -7.02
CA PHE A 545 -10.64 7.19 -6.09
C PHE A 545 -12.15 7.23 -6.28
N GLY A 546 -12.75 8.41 -6.37
CA GLY A 546 -14.21 8.59 -6.41
C GLY A 546 -14.86 7.81 -7.54
N THR A 547 -14.30 7.87 -8.74
CA THR A 547 -14.80 7.13 -9.92
C THR A 547 -14.76 5.61 -9.74
N ASN A 548 -13.75 5.08 -9.05
CA ASN A 548 -13.65 3.65 -8.73
C ASN A 548 -14.69 3.23 -7.67
N PHE A 549 -15.02 4.11 -6.72
CA PHE A 549 -16.01 3.80 -5.68
C PHE A 549 -17.44 3.85 -6.19
N LEU A 550 -17.72 4.59 -7.26
CA LEU A 550 -19.04 4.62 -7.90
C LEU A 550 -19.39 3.29 -8.58
N GLY A 551 -18.40 2.48 -8.97
CA GLY A 551 -18.63 1.16 -9.59
C GLY A 551 -19.34 1.21 -10.95
N VAL A 552 -19.36 2.39 -11.59
CA VAL A 552 -20.03 2.64 -12.88
C VAL A 552 -19.00 2.95 -13.95
N GLY A 553 -19.16 2.34 -15.13
CA GLY A 553 -18.30 2.54 -16.30
C GLY A 553 -17.31 1.40 -16.55
N LEU A 554 -16.83 1.30 -17.79
CA LEU A 554 -15.94 0.21 -18.25
C LEU A 554 -14.57 0.19 -17.55
N HIS A 555 -14.23 1.27 -16.82
CA HIS A 555 -12.93 1.43 -16.16
C HIS A 555 -12.90 1.06 -14.66
N SER A 556 -13.96 0.51 -14.08
CA SER A 556 -14.01 0.21 -12.64
C SER A 556 -13.23 -1.08 -12.29
N TYR A 557 -11.91 -0.98 -12.15
CA TYR A 557 -11.01 -2.12 -11.88
C TYR A 557 -10.48 -2.21 -10.44
N GLY A 558 -10.89 -1.30 -9.55
CA GLY A 558 -10.42 -1.25 -8.16
C GLY A 558 -11.57 -0.99 -7.19
N PHE A 559 -12.27 -2.04 -6.78
CA PHE A 559 -13.38 -1.91 -5.83
C PHE A 559 -12.83 -1.72 -4.41
N ALA A 560 -13.16 -0.59 -3.78
CA ALA A 560 -13.00 -0.44 -2.33
C ALA A 560 -14.30 0.13 -1.74
N GLN A 561 -15.25 -0.77 -1.51
CA GLN A 561 -16.55 -0.43 -0.93
C GLN A 561 -16.36 0.12 0.50
N GLY A 562 -17.20 1.09 0.88
CA GLY A 562 -17.17 1.71 2.22
C GLY A 562 -16.08 2.78 2.46
N LYS A 563 -15.18 3.03 1.49
CA LYS A 563 -14.12 4.06 1.63
C LYS A 563 -14.49 5.45 1.09
N MET A 564 -15.69 5.60 0.51
CA MET A 564 -16.19 6.87 -0.03
C MET A 564 -16.33 7.97 1.02
N MET A 565 -16.78 7.62 2.23
CA MET A 565 -16.89 8.60 3.32
C MET A 565 -15.52 9.15 3.72
N ILE A 566 -14.49 8.31 3.75
CA ILE A 566 -13.11 8.73 4.05
C ILE A 566 -12.63 9.73 2.99
N LEU A 567 -12.87 9.44 1.71
CA LEU A 567 -12.54 10.35 0.61
C LEU A 567 -13.25 11.70 0.77
N VAL A 568 -14.56 11.69 1.01
CA VAL A 568 -15.36 12.92 1.21
C VAL A 568 -14.83 13.73 2.40
N LEU A 569 -14.52 13.10 3.53
CA LEU A 569 -13.97 13.78 4.70
C LEU A 569 -12.58 14.38 4.41
N CYS A 570 -11.73 13.66 3.68
CA CYS A 570 -10.44 14.18 3.22
C CYS A 570 -10.62 15.40 2.30
N ASP A 571 -11.53 15.32 1.32
CA ASP A 571 -11.80 16.40 0.38
C ASP A 571 -12.41 17.63 1.06
N LEU A 572 -13.29 17.44 2.05
CA LEU A 572 -13.78 18.52 2.91
C LEU A 572 -12.67 19.16 3.75
N GLY A 573 -11.69 18.37 4.20
CA GLY A 573 -10.48 18.87 4.87
C GLY A 573 -9.65 19.77 3.94
N PHE A 574 -9.38 19.32 2.71
CA PHE A 574 -8.68 20.13 1.71
C PHE A 574 -9.47 21.40 1.34
N LEU A 575 -10.80 21.29 1.19
CA LEU A 575 -11.67 22.44 0.95
C LEU A 575 -11.60 23.45 2.09
N SER A 576 -11.60 22.98 3.34
CA SER A 576 -11.48 23.84 4.53
C SER A 576 -10.14 24.59 4.55
N ILE A 577 -9.04 23.91 4.18
CA ILE A 577 -7.72 24.55 4.04
C ILE A 577 -7.74 25.60 2.91
N ALA A 578 -8.33 25.27 1.76
CA ALA A 578 -8.45 26.20 0.64
C ALA A 578 -9.30 27.44 1.01
N LEU A 579 -10.42 27.25 1.72
CA LEU A 579 -11.28 28.33 2.21
C LEU A 579 -10.56 29.20 3.23
N LEU A 580 -9.84 28.60 4.20
CA LEU A 580 -8.99 29.33 5.12
C LEU A 580 -7.97 30.18 4.34
N GLY A 581 -7.30 29.55 3.38
CA GLY A 581 -6.35 30.19 2.48
C GLY A 581 -6.96 31.29 1.62
N ALA A 582 -8.25 31.24 1.26
CA ALA A 582 -8.94 32.20 0.39
C ALA A 582 -9.59 33.37 1.15
N CYS A 583 -10.16 33.09 2.33
CA CYS A 583 -11.02 34.02 3.05
C CYS A 583 -10.29 34.73 4.21
N LEU A 584 -9.26 34.14 4.81
CA LEU A 584 -8.56 34.76 5.94
C LEU A 584 -7.83 36.04 5.49
N PRO A 585 -8.13 37.23 6.04
CA PRO A 585 -7.45 38.46 5.64
C PRO A 585 -5.94 38.40 5.87
N LEU A 586 -5.14 38.99 4.97
CA LEU A 586 -3.67 38.87 5.00
C LEU A 586 -3.04 39.48 6.27
N GLU A 587 -3.73 40.39 6.95
CA GLU A 587 -3.27 40.96 8.23
C GLU A 587 -3.14 39.91 9.34
N TYR A 588 -3.92 38.83 9.29
CA TYR A 588 -3.83 37.70 10.22
C TYR A 588 -2.75 36.67 9.84
N TRP A 589 -2.12 36.82 8.67
CA TRP A 589 -1.06 35.93 8.26
C TRP A 589 0.24 36.43 8.87
N THR A 590 0.92 35.64 9.71
CA THR A 590 2.18 36.05 10.36
C THR A 590 3.21 36.60 9.36
N SER A 591 3.26 36.02 8.15
CA SER A 591 4.16 36.47 7.08
C SER A 591 3.79 37.81 6.44
N PHE A 592 2.53 38.26 6.52
CA PHE A 592 2.04 39.49 5.85
C PHE A 592 1.44 40.53 6.81
N GLY A 593 1.23 40.16 8.08
CA GLY A 593 0.75 41.04 9.14
C GLY A 593 1.82 42.03 9.61
N PRO A 594 1.41 43.04 10.40
CA PRO A 594 2.30 44.07 10.93
C PRO A 594 3.44 43.41 11.73
N PRO A 595 4.68 43.93 11.63
CA PRO A 595 5.81 43.39 12.38
C PRO A 595 5.51 43.45 13.88
N ALA A 596 5.94 42.42 14.63
CA ALA A 596 5.79 42.41 16.08
C ALA A 596 6.41 43.69 16.69
N PRO A 597 5.77 44.32 17.68
CA PRO A 597 6.35 45.47 18.36
C PRO A 597 7.71 45.07 18.95
N PRO A 598 8.72 45.96 18.90
CA PRO A 598 10.04 45.65 19.43
C PRO A 598 9.92 45.23 20.91
N SER A 599 10.56 44.12 21.28
CA SER A 599 10.65 43.75 22.69
C SER A 599 11.43 44.82 23.45
N ASN A 600 10.96 45.18 24.65
CA ASN A 600 11.56 46.21 25.52
C ASN A 600 13.00 45.91 25.98
N ASP A 601 13.62 44.83 25.50
CA ASP A 601 14.95 44.37 25.91
C ASP A 601 16.06 44.64 24.88
N GLN A 602 15.84 45.48 23.86
CA GLN A 602 16.95 45.97 23.04
C GLN A 602 17.56 47.23 23.66
N PRO A 603 18.85 47.21 24.08
CA PRO A 603 19.53 48.44 24.49
C PRO A 603 19.54 49.40 23.30
N LEU A 604 19.03 50.61 23.55
CA LEU A 604 19.06 51.73 22.62
C LEU A 604 20.46 51.84 22.01
N LYS A 605 20.57 51.64 20.70
CA LYS A 605 21.80 51.98 19.96
C LYS A 605 22.08 53.46 20.22
N PRO A 606 23.30 53.84 20.66
CA PRO A 606 23.62 55.24 20.85
C PRO A 606 23.55 55.95 19.50
N THR A 607 22.64 56.91 19.40
CA THR A 607 22.59 57.88 18.30
C THR A 607 23.94 58.59 18.23
N ILE A 608 24.67 58.37 17.15
CA ILE A 608 25.88 59.12 16.83
C ILE A 608 25.46 60.58 16.63
N GLY A 609 25.81 61.43 17.59
CA GLY A 609 25.58 62.86 17.56
C GLY A 609 26.30 63.49 16.37
N VAL A 610 25.53 64.13 15.49
CA VAL A 610 26.03 65.02 14.46
C VAL A 610 26.62 66.26 15.16
N ARG A 611 27.92 66.51 15.00
CA ARG A 611 28.56 67.76 15.45
C ARG A 611 27.97 68.95 14.70
N PRO A 612 27.61 70.06 15.37
CA PRO A 612 27.25 71.29 14.69
C PRO A 612 28.49 71.93 14.05
N LYS A 613 28.35 72.38 12.80
CA LYS A 613 29.35 73.22 12.12
C LYS A 613 29.40 74.57 12.83
N SER A 614 30.58 74.93 13.34
CA SER A 614 30.91 76.27 13.81
C SER A 614 30.86 77.26 12.65
N ALA A 615 30.02 78.29 12.79
CA ALA A 615 30.16 79.53 12.04
C ALA A 615 31.29 80.35 12.67
N GLY A 616 32.21 80.85 11.85
CA GLY A 616 33.29 81.74 12.27
C GLY A 616 33.65 82.69 11.13
N ALA A 617 33.34 83.97 11.38
CA ALA A 617 33.85 85.23 10.82
C ALA A 617 34.08 85.36 9.31
#